data_AF-U5L4Y2-F1
#
_entry.id   AF-U5L4Y2-F1
#
_cell.length_a   1.000
_cell.length_b   1.000
_cell.length_c   1.000
_cell.angle_alpha   90.00
_cell.angle_beta   90.00
_cell.angle_gamma   90.00
#
_symmetry.space_group_name_H-M   'P 1'
#
loop_
_entity.id
_entity.type
_entity.pdbx_description
1 polymer ?
#
loop_
_entity_poly.entity_id
_entity_poly.type
_entity_poly.pdbx_seq_one_letter_code
_entity_poly.pdbx_strand_id
1 'polypeptide(L)'
;MKKNPIIAFLLAFFPGGGLLYLGKTLRGLFYTAAVFGLMILTVALISMYVYGDGAIIFALFGLLIYFVNFIDTAITASKLYQQGGTAFTDGSGAAGSAKPAASQESERFFTIILSFVPGLGHFQLGLMNRGLTLLTAFLGLGVMVLFVSVLTHRSEFLVFWAILPVIWVYGFFDSIQQLNRKHRGEELVDRTIMEDFESKRDEGKKSKSIATFLSIFPGAGHLYLGLQRRGIQLMAAFLFSIYILDVLRLGIFLFLIPIIWFYSFFDGLQKSSRYGNEPLEDTPIISYFINHQKWVGIGLVLVGLYYLTTSIVLPAISPMLYNMIDIDIRYWFDRYFQTGIVCILLIGGGLRLLLGSKSVKEKAVD
;
A
#
# COMPACT_ATOMS: atom_id res chain seq x y z
N MET A 1 26.22 -37.00 -14.57
CA MET A 1 25.57 -36.38 -13.39
C MET A 1 24.18 -35.91 -13.80
N LYS A 2 23.13 -36.23 -13.02
CA LYS A 2 21.79 -35.66 -13.28
C LYS A 2 21.89 -34.15 -13.03
N LYS A 3 21.60 -33.37 -14.06
CA LYS A 3 21.66 -31.90 -14.01
C LYS A 3 20.38 -31.38 -13.36
N ASN A 4 20.50 -30.48 -12.39
CA ASN A 4 19.35 -29.95 -11.67
C ASN A 4 18.69 -28.83 -12.49
N PRO A 5 17.40 -28.93 -12.85
CA PRO A 5 16.71 -27.93 -13.66
C PRO A 5 16.60 -26.57 -12.95
N ILE A 6 16.56 -26.54 -11.62
CA ILE A 6 16.56 -25.30 -10.83
C ILE A 6 17.89 -24.57 -11.01
N ILE A 7 19.01 -25.30 -10.96
CA ILE A 7 20.34 -24.72 -11.19
C ILE A 7 20.45 -24.21 -12.62
N ALA A 8 19.92 -24.94 -13.60
CA ALA A 8 19.86 -24.49 -14.99
C ALA A 8 19.09 -23.16 -15.12
N PHE A 9 17.91 -23.06 -14.50
CA PHE A 9 17.10 -21.86 -14.52
C PHE A 9 17.78 -20.68 -13.80
N LEU A 10 18.39 -20.91 -12.63
CA LEU A 10 19.17 -19.87 -11.92
C LEU A 10 20.39 -19.40 -12.73
N LEU A 11 21.03 -20.30 -13.47
CA LEU A 11 22.13 -19.94 -14.37
C LEU A 11 21.66 -19.20 -15.63
N ALA A 12 20.35 -19.15 -15.92
CA ALA A 12 19.81 -18.37 -17.04
C ALA A 12 19.95 -16.84 -16.81
N PHE A 13 20.11 -16.39 -15.56
CA PHE A 13 20.44 -15.00 -15.22
C PHE A 13 21.76 -14.55 -15.85
N PHE A 14 22.67 -15.49 -16.11
CA PHE A 14 23.80 -15.25 -17.00
C PHE A 14 23.37 -15.65 -18.42
N PRO A 15 23.41 -14.74 -19.41
CA PRO A 15 22.99 -15.05 -20.78
C PRO A 15 23.67 -16.33 -21.29
N GLY A 16 22.87 -17.33 -21.64
CA GLY A 16 23.35 -18.63 -22.11
C GLY A 16 23.81 -19.63 -21.04
N GLY A 17 24.04 -19.20 -19.79
CA GLY A 17 24.60 -20.01 -18.71
C GLY A 17 23.77 -21.26 -18.39
N GLY A 18 22.45 -21.12 -18.34
CA GLY A 18 21.53 -22.24 -18.11
C GLY A 18 21.58 -23.32 -19.19
N LEU A 19 21.62 -22.92 -20.46
CA LEU A 19 21.73 -23.84 -21.60
C LEU A 19 23.12 -24.49 -21.68
N LEU A 20 24.19 -23.76 -21.35
CA LEU A 20 25.54 -24.32 -21.20
C LEU A 20 25.55 -25.40 -20.11
N TYR A 21 24.95 -25.10 -18.95
CA TYR A 21 24.82 -26.07 -17.87
C TYR A 21 24.06 -27.31 -18.32
N LEU A 22 22.96 -27.17 -19.08
CA LEU A 22 22.20 -28.29 -19.66
C LEU A 22 22.93 -29.05 -20.78
N GLY A 23 24.07 -28.56 -21.26
CA GLY A 23 24.87 -29.19 -22.33
C GLY A 23 24.45 -28.79 -23.74
N LYS A 24 23.61 -27.76 -23.89
CA LYS A 24 23.26 -27.14 -25.17
C LYS A 24 24.28 -26.02 -25.48
N THR A 25 25.53 -26.42 -25.70
CA THR A 25 26.69 -25.52 -25.83
C THR A 25 26.51 -24.45 -26.91
N LEU A 26 26.09 -24.85 -28.12
CA LEU A 26 25.91 -23.93 -29.24
C LEU A 26 24.87 -22.83 -28.95
N ARG A 27 23.71 -23.21 -28.40
CA ARG A 27 22.65 -22.25 -28.04
C ARG A 27 23.07 -21.35 -26.89
N GLY A 28 23.72 -21.91 -25.87
CA GLY A 28 24.23 -21.12 -24.75
C GLY A 28 25.28 -20.09 -25.19
N LEU A 29 26.25 -20.49 -26.01
CA LEU A 29 27.24 -19.57 -26.56
C LEU A 29 26.60 -18.50 -27.46
N PHE A 30 25.59 -18.85 -28.25
CA PHE A 30 24.84 -17.89 -29.06
C PHE A 30 24.19 -16.80 -28.19
N TYR A 31 23.45 -17.15 -27.14
CA TYR A 31 22.85 -16.15 -26.25
C TYR A 31 23.89 -15.32 -25.51
N THR A 32 25.00 -15.93 -25.10
CA THR A 32 26.12 -15.22 -24.48
C THR A 32 26.65 -14.15 -25.45
N ALA A 33 27.04 -14.56 -26.65
CA ALA A 33 27.59 -13.67 -27.66
C ALA A 33 26.60 -12.58 -28.10
N ALA A 34 25.32 -12.94 -28.27
CA ALA A 34 24.29 -12.00 -28.70
C ALA A 34 24.02 -10.93 -27.65
N VAL A 35 23.79 -11.30 -26.39
CA VAL A 35 23.46 -10.32 -25.33
C VAL A 35 24.66 -9.45 -24.98
N PHE A 36 25.83 -10.04 -24.73
CA PHE A 36 27.03 -9.27 -24.42
C PHE A 36 27.52 -8.46 -25.63
N GLY A 37 27.45 -9.03 -26.84
CA GLY A 37 27.84 -8.34 -28.07
C GLY A 37 26.97 -7.12 -28.36
N LEU A 38 25.64 -7.24 -28.22
CA LEU A 38 24.72 -6.11 -28.38
C LEU A 38 24.94 -5.04 -27.33
N MET A 39 25.19 -5.42 -26.07
CA MET A 39 25.51 -4.46 -25.01
C MET A 39 26.83 -3.70 -25.30
N ILE A 40 27.89 -4.40 -25.72
CA ILE A 40 29.16 -3.76 -26.11
C ILE A 40 28.95 -2.83 -27.30
N LEU A 41 28.17 -3.26 -28.29
CA LEU A 41 27.83 -2.43 -29.46
C LEU A 41 27.08 -1.17 -29.05
N THR A 42 26.09 -1.28 -28.16
CA THR A 42 25.37 -0.12 -27.61
C THR A 42 26.32 0.86 -26.93
N VAL A 43 27.23 0.38 -26.07
CA VAL A 43 28.21 1.24 -25.39
C VAL A 43 29.15 1.90 -26.40
N ALA A 44 29.63 1.17 -27.39
CA ALA A 44 30.49 1.70 -28.45
C ALA A 44 29.80 2.82 -29.24
N LEU A 45 28.53 2.62 -29.65
CA LEU A 45 27.76 3.64 -30.38
C LEU A 45 27.56 4.91 -29.55
N ILE A 46 27.25 4.77 -28.26
CA ILE A 46 27.13 5.91 -27.33
C ILE A 46 28.47 6.65 -27.22
N SER A 47 29.58 5.91 -27.06
CA SER A 47 30.92 6.50 -26.91
C SER A 47 31.42 7.25 -28.15
N MET A 48 30.92 6.90 -29.33
CA MET A 48 31.20 7.60 -30.59
C MET A 48 30.36 8.88 -30.77
N TYR A 49 29.66 9.34 -29.72
CA TYR A 49 28.73 10.48 -29.76
C TYR A 49 27.63 10.32 -30.82
N VAL A 50 27.35 9.09 -31.25
CA VAL A 50 26.20 8.76 -32.10
C VAL A 50 24.98 8.68 -31.19
N TYR A 51 24.53 9.85 -30.72
CA TYR A 51 23.27 9.99 -30.00
C TYR A 51 22.13 9.87 -31.00
N GLY A 52 21.64 8.64 -31.18
CA GLY A 52 20.50 8.37 -32.04
C GLY A 52 19.70 7.16 -31.57
N ASP A 53 18.47 7.05 -32.07
CA ASP A 53 17.52 5.96 -31.80
C ASP A 53 18.16 4.57 -31.97
N GLY A 54 19.18 4.44 -32.84
CA GLY A 54 19.91 3.20 -33.08
C GLY A 54 20.51 2.57 -31.81
N ALA A 55 21.16 3.34 -30.93
CA ALA A 55 21.75 2.78 -29.71
C ALA A 55 20.68 2.23 -28.75
N ILE A 56 19.53 2.93 -28.68
CA ILE A 56 18.36 2.52 -27.89
C ILE A 56 17.75 1.24 -28.49
N ILE A 57 17.61 1.16 -29.81
CA ILE A 57 17.10 -0.03 -30.51
C ILE A 57 17.97 -1.25 -30.22
N PHE A 58 19.30 -1.14 -30.31
CA PHE A 58 20.21 -2.25 -29.99
C PHE A 58 20.12 -2.67 -28.52
N ALA A 59 19.98 -1.70 -27.60
CA ALA A 59 19.79 -1.99 -26.18
C ALA A 59 18.49 -2.77 -25.92
N LEU A 60 17.38 -2.32 -26.51
CA LEU A 60 16.08 -2.98 -26.41
C LEU A 60 16.11 -4.38 -27.04
N PHE A 61 16.79 -4.54 -28.18
CA PHE A 61 16.93 -5.83 -28.84
C PHE A 61 17.77 -6.82 -28.03
N GLY A 62 18.86 -6.36 -27.40
CA GLY A 62 19.66 -7.16 -26.47
C GLY A 62 18.85 -7.63 -25.26
N LEU A 63 18.02 -6.74 -24.72
CA LEU A 63 17.10 -7.04 -23.61
C LEU A 63 16.01 -8.05 -24.02
N LEU A 64 15.49 -7.97 -25.24
CA LEU A 64 14.56 -8.96 -25.78
C LEU A 64 15.21 -10.34 -25.89
N ILE A 65 16.42 -10.42 -26.46
CA ILE A 65 17.17 -11.69 -26.57
C ILE A 65 17.47 -12.29 -25.19
N TYR A 66 17.77 -11.44 -24.20
CA TYR A 66 17.95 -11.87 -22.81
C TYR A 66 16.69 -12.55 -22.24
N PHE A 67 15.50 -12.01 -22.49
CA PHE A 67 14.25 -12.67 -22.10
C PHE A 67 14.01 -13.98 -22.86
N VAL A 68 14.33 -14.03 -24.16
CA VAL A 68 14.22 -15.27 -24.94
C VAL A 68 15.14 -16.36 -24.37
N ASN A 69 16.36 -16.01 -23.94
CA ASN A 69 17.27 -16.93 -23.25
C ASN A 69 16.65 -17.55 -21.98
N PHE A 70 15.93 -16.75 -21.18
CA PHE A 70 15.22 -17.25 -19.99
C PHE A 70 14.15 -18.28 -20.37
N ILE A 71 13.34 -17.96 -21.37
CA ILE A 71 12.24 -18.82 -21.83
C ILE A 71 12.79 -20.12 -22.43
N ASP A 72 13.80 -20.06 -23.30
CA ASP A 72 14.42 -21.25 -23.91
C ASP A 72 15.08 -22.14 -22.86
N THR A 73 15.73 -21.55 -21.85
CA THR A 73 16.29 -22.32 -20.73
C THR A 73 15.19 -23.01 -19.93
N ALA A 74 14.10 -22.31 -19.59
CA ALA A 74 12.98 -22.89 -18.84
C ALA A 74 12.29 -24.04 -19.59
N ILE A 75 12.04 -23.87 -20.90
CA ILE A 75 11.45 -24.90 -21.77
C ILE A 75 12.39 -26.10 -21.94
N THR A 76 13.69 -25.85 -22.11
CA THR A 76 14.66 -26.94 -22.27
C THR A 76 14.84 -27.72 -20.98
N ALA A 77 14.90 -27.02 -19.82
CA ALA A 77 14.96 -27.64 -18.50
C ALA A 77 13.73 -28.50 -18.21
N SER A 78 12.52 -28.01 -18.54
CA SER A 78 11.27 -28.75 -18.31
C SER A 78 11.18 -30.03 -19.15
N LYS A 79 11.57 -29.99 -20.43
CA LYS A 79 11.59 -31.16 -21.32
C LYS A 79 12.57 -32.24 -20.85
N LEU A 80 13.77 -31.86 -20.45
CA LEU A 80 14.79 -32.79 -19.92
C LEU A 80 14.32 -33.47 -18.64
N TYR A 81 13.58 -32.73 -17.80
CA TYR A 81 13.02 -33.28 -16.58
C TYR A 81 11.88 -34.28 -16.83
N GLN A 82 10.97 -33.96 -17.76
CA GLN A 82 9.88 -34.88 -18.15
C GLN A 82 10.40 -36.16 -18.81
N GLN A 83 11.43 -36.09 -19.66
CA GLN A 83 12.01 -37.26 -20.34
C GLN A 83 12.80 -38.20 -19.41
N GLY A 84 13.41 -37.66 -18.34
CA GLY A 84 14.09 -38.48 -17.33
C GLY A 84 13.16 -39.39 -16.53
N GLY A 85 11.84 -39.11 -16.54
CA GLY A 85 10.82 -39.93 -15.89
C GLY A 85 10.23 -41.05 -16.76
N THR A 86 10.32 -40.94 -18.10
CA THR A 86 9.74 -41.91 -19.04
C THR A 86 10.75 -42.93 -19.59
N ALA A 87 12.05 -42.70 -19.46
CA ALA A 87 13.09 -43.63 -19.97
C ALA A 87 13.29 -44.91 -19.12
N PHE A 88 12.51 -45.12 -18.05
CA PHE A 88 12.61 -46.30 -17.17
C PHE A 88 11.41 -47.27 -17.30
N THR A 89 10.55 -47.10 -18.31
CA THR A 89 9.37 -47.97 -18.51
C THR A 89 9.53 -49.05 -19.57
N ASP A 90 10.73 -49.26 -20.12
CA ASP A 90 11.02 -50.41 -20.98
C ASP A 90 12.12 -51.27 -20.37
N GLY A 91 11.74 -52.29 -19.61
CA GLY A 91 12.65 -53.35 -19.18
C GLY A 91 12.39 -53.90 -17.78
N SER A 92 11.61 -54.98 -17.71
CA SER A 92 11.45 -55.93 -16.60
C SER A 92 10.80 -55.43 -15.30
N GLY A 93 9.77 -56.16 -14.88
CA GLY A 93 8.95 -55.84 -13.72
C GLY A 93 9.73 -55.82 -12.40
N ALA A 94 9.76 -54.65 -11.78
CA ALA A 94 9.82 -54.49 -10.34
C ALA A 94 9.07 -53.20 -9.98
N ALA A 95 7.80 -53.35 -9.61
CA ALA A 95 6.96 -52.24 -9.20
C ALA A 95 7.39 -51.75 -7.81
N GLY A 96 7.64 -50.44 -7.71
CA GLY A 96 7.48 -49.69 -6.46
C GLY A 96 8.77 -49.40 -5.69
N SER A 97 9.31 -48.18 -5.87
CA SER A 97 9.89 -47.38 -4.77
C SER A 97 10.54 -46.06 -5.22
N ALA A 98 10.89 -45.87 -6.49
CA ALA A 98 11.59 -44.66 -6.95
C ALA A 98 10.69 -43.46 -7.38
N LYS A 99 9.35 -43.58 -7.28
CA LYS A 99 8.39 -42.58 -7.82
C LYS A 99 8.19 -41.27 -7.02
N PRO A 100 8.26 -41.21 -5.67
CA PRO A 100 7.89 -40.00 -4.93
C PRO A 100 8.88 -38.83 -5.08
N ALA A 101 10.18 -39.11 -5.13
CA ALA A 101 11.21 -38.06 -5.13
C ALA A 101 11.24 -37.27 -6.45
N ALA A 102 11.06 -37.96 -7.59
CA ALA A 102 11.01 -37.33 -8.90
C ALA A 102 9.72 -36.52 -9.14
N SER A 103 8.60 -36.85 -8.49
CA SER A 103 7.40 -36.00 -8.58
C SER A 103 7.55 -34.73 -7.73
N GLN A 104 8.14 -34.82 -6.54
CA GLN A 104 8.37 -33.67 -5.65
C GLN A 104 9.36 -32.64 -6.21
N GLU A 105 10.45 -33.09 -6.85
CA GLU A 105 11.40 -32.19 -7.52
C GLU A 105 10.77 -31.46 -8.72
N SER A 106 9.90 -32.14 -9.48
CA SER A 106 9.13 -31.56 -10.59
C SER A 106 8.22 -30.45 -10.08
N GLU A 107 7.43 -30.78 -9.07
CA GLU A 107 6.45 -29.89 -8.49
C GLU A 107 7.14 -28.64 -7.94
N ARG A 108 8.26 -28.81 -7.22
CA ARG A 108 9.08 -27.70 -6.73
C ARG A 108 9.58 -26.80 -7.85
N PHE A 109 10.08 -27.37 -8.94
CA PHE A 109 10.56 -26.60 -10.08
C PHE A 109 9.45 -25.76 -10.71
N PHE A 110 8.29 -26.36 -11.00
CA PHE A 110 7.16 -25.64 -11.58
C PHE A 110 6.57 -24.59 -10.64
N THR A 111 6.45 -24.88 -9.34
CA THR A 111 6.01 -23.89 -8.34
C THR A 111 6.95 -22.69 -8.31
N ILE A 112 8.28 -22.89 -8.30
CA ILE A 112 9.24 -21.77 -8.30
C ILE A 112 9.11 -20.91 -9.56
N ILE A 113 9.05 -21.53 -10.74
CA ILE A 113 8.96 -20.78 -12.02
C ILE A 113 7.64 -20.00 -12.09
N LEU A 114 6.53 -20.64 -11.76
CA LEU A 114 5.22 -20.00 -11.83
C LEU A 114 5.09 -18.90 -10.79
N SER A 115 5.70 -19.02 -9.61
CA SER A 115 5.68 -17.98 -8.57
C SER A 115 6.39 -16.68 -8.94
N PHE A 116 7.10 -16.61 -10.07
CA PHE A 116 7.54 -15.32 -10.62
C PHE A 116 6.37 -14.44 -11.03
N VAL A 117 5.20 -15.02 -11.34
CA VAL A 117 3.95 -14.30 -11.52
C VAL A 117 3.09 -14.51 -10.26
N PRO A 118 2.73 -13.44 -9.52
CA PRO A 118 1.96 -13.56 -8.28
C PRO A 118 0.68 -14.39 -8.49
N GLY A 119 0.53 -15.43 -7.67
CA GLY A 119 -0.63 -16.32 -7.68
C GLY A 119 -0.51 -17.57 -8.57
N LEU A 120 0.35 -17.60 -9.60
CA LEU A 120 0.43 -18.77 -10.48
C LEU A 120 1.09 -19.98 -9.81
N GLY A 121 2.03 -19.78 -8.88
CA GLY A 121 2.61 -20.87 -8.10
C GLY A 121 1.59 -21.62 -7.24
N HIS A 122 0.54 -20.93 -6.79
CA HIS A 122 -0.56 -21.53 -6.03
C HIS A 122 -1.47 -22.39 -6.91
N PHE A 123 -1.69 -21.99 -8.17
CA PHE A 123 -2.44 -22.79 -9.13
C PHE A 123 -1.76 -24.15 -9.39
N GLN A 124 -0.43 -24.19 -9.44
CA GLN A 124 0.33 -25.44 -9.54
C GLN A 124 0.07 -26.38 -8.35
N LEU A 125 -0.17 -25.83 -7.16
CA LEU A 125 -0.46 -26.58 -5.95
C LEU A 125 -1.95 -26.95 -5.80
N GLY A 126 -2.82 -26.49 -6.70
CA GLY A 126 -4.27 -26.65 -6.62
C GLY A 126 -4.99 -25.62 -5.73
N LEU A 127 -4.30 -24.58 -5.27
CA LEU A 127 -4.83 -23.52 -4.41
C LEU A 127 -5.37 -22.35 -5.27
N MET A 128 -6.53 -22.56 -5.90
CA MET A 128 -7.12 -21.62 -6.85
C MET A 128 -7.54 -20.31 -6.17
N ASN A 129 -8.26 -20.37 -5.05
CA ASN A 129 -8.74 -19.18 -4.35
C ASN A 129 -7.59 -18.33 -3.82
N ARG A 130 -6.55 -18.99 -3.28
CA ARG A 130 -5.34 -18.32 -2.79
C ARG A 130 -4.56 -17.63 -3.91
N GLY A 131 -4.34 -18.34 -5.02
CA GLY A 131 -3.65 -17.83 -6.19
C GLY A 131 -4.38 -16.66 -6.85
N LEU A 132 -5.70 -16.79 -7.03
CA LEU A 132 -6.53 -15.75 -7.62
C LEU A 132 -6.51 -14.48 -6.76
N THR A 133 -6.59 -14.61 -5.42
CA THR A 133 -6.51 -13.47 -4.51
C THR A 133 -5.22 -12.66 -4.71
N LEU A 134 -4.07 -13.33 -4.81
CA LEU A 134 -2.78 -12.67 -5.03
C LEU A 134 -2.65 -12.07 -6.42
N LEU A 135 -3.11 -12.80 -7.45
CA LEU A 135 -3.08 -12.34 -8.84
C LEU A 135 -3.95 -11.08 -9.01
N THR A 136 -5.17 -11.11 -8.47
CA THR A 136 -6.09 -9.97 -8.49
C THR A 136 -5.54 -8.80 -7.67
N ALA A 137 -4.95 -9.04 -6.51
CA ALA A 137 -4.33 -7.98 -5.71
C ALA A 137 -3.16 -7.30 -6.46
N PHE A 138 -2.28 -8.09 -7.07
CA PHE A 138 -1.13 -7.58 -7.79
C PHE A 138 -1.52 -6.83 -9.07
N LEU A 139 -2.30 -7.46 -9.95
CA LEU A 139 -2.73 -6.84 -11.21
C LEU A 139 -3.70 -5.68 -10.96
N GLY A 140 -4.67 -5.87 -10.05
CA GLY A 140 -5.65 -4.85 -9.69
C GLY A 140 -4.99 -3.60 -9.13
N LEU A 141 -4.01 -3.74 -8.23
CA LEU A 141 -3.25 -2.60 -7.72
C LEU A 141 -2.42 -1.92 -8.81
N GLY A 142 -1.71 -2.69 -9.64
CA GLY A 142 -0.89 -2.14 -10.73
C GLY A 142 -1.72 -1.33 -11.72
N VAL A 143 -2.85 -1.90 -12.18
CA VAL A 143 -3.80 -1.23 -13.08
C VAL A 143 -4.41 -0.01 -12.41
N MET A 144 -4.84 -0.12 -11.15
CA MET A 144 -5.45 1.00 -10.42
C MET A 144 -4.48 2.18 -10.26
N VAL A 145 -3.24 1.93 -9.84
CA VAL A 145 -2.25 3.00 -9.67
C VAL A 145 -1.94 3.67 -11.01
N LEU A 146 -1.77 2.89 -12.08
CA LEU A 146 -1.55 3.44 -13.42
C LEU A 146 -2.77 4.25 -13.89
N PHE A 147 -3.97 3.72 -13.71
CA PHE A 147 -5.22 4.40 -14.07
C PHE A 147 -5.37 5.74 -13.36
N VAL A 148 -5.19 5.77 -12.03
CA VAL A 148 -5.26 7.01 -11.23
C VAL A 148 -4.18 8.00 -11.66
N SER A 149 -2.94 7.54 -11.87
CA SER A 149 -1.82 8.40 -12.29
C SER A 149 -2.12 9.07 -13.64
N VAL A 150 -2.62 8.29 -14.61
CA VAL A 150 -2.98 8.78 -15.95
C VAL A 150 -4.19 9.71 -15.89
N LEU A 151 -5.25 9.33 -15.17
CA LEU A 151 -6.48 10.11 -15.09
C LEU A 151 -6.25 11.48 -14.43
N THR A 152 -5.47 11.50 -13.34
CA THR A 152 -5.20 12.71 -12.57
C THR A 152 -4.03 13.55 -13.11
N HIS A 153 -3.25 13.00 -14.04
CA HIS A 153 -2.01 13.61 -14.55
C HIS A 153 -1.01 13.91 -13.41
N ARG A 154 -1.00 13.06 -12.38
CA ARG A 154 -0.16 13.17 -11.18
C ARG A 154 0.76 11.96 -11.07
N SER A 155 2.06 12.19 -11.30
CA SER A 155 3.09 11.14 -11.19
C SER A 155 3.32 10.66 -9.76
N GLU A 156 2.89 11.44 -8.77
CA GLU A 156 3.03 11.16 -7.34
C GLU A 156 2.35 9.84 -6.95
N PHE A 157 1.27 9.46 -7.63
CA PHE A 157 0.58 8.19 -7.40
C PHE A 157 1.44 6.96 -7.76
N LEU A 158 2.44 7.09 -8.64
CA LEU A 158 3.34 5.98 -8.98
C LEU A 158 4.14 5.46 -7.77
N VAL A 159 4.26 6.25 -6.69
CA VAL A 159 4.88 5.79 -5.44
C VAL A 159 4.23 4.50 -4.91
N PHE A 160 2.93 4.30 -5.17
CA PHE A 160 2.19 3.11 -4.74
C PHE A 160 2.60 1.83 -5.47
N TRP A 161 3.36 1.91 -6.59
CA TRP A 161 3.99 0.72 -7.19
C TRP A 161 5.00 0.05 -6.25
N ALA A 162 5.50 0.75 -5.23
CA ALA A 162 6.36 0.16 -4.20
C ALA A 162 5.68 -1.00 -3.44
N ILE A 163 4.35 -1.10 -3.47
CA ILE A 163 3.59 -2.21 -2.85
C ILE A 163 3.65 -3.48 -3.71
N LEU A 164 3.80 -3.37 -5.03
CA LEU A 164 3.79 -4.53 -5.95
C LEU A 164 4.92 -5.54 -5.63
N PRO A 165 6.19 -5.13 -5.43
CA PRO A 165 7.24 -6.04 -4.98
C PRO A 165 6.92 -6.73 -3.65
N VAL A 166 6.25 -6.04 -2.72
CA VAL A 166 5.87 -6.62 -1.42
C VAL A 166 4.86 -7.75 -1.60
N ILE A 167 3.82 -7.53 -2.42
CA ILE A 167 2.84 -8.56 -2.77
C ILE A 167 3.52 -9.74 -3.48
N TRP A 168 4.44 -9.45 -4.41
CA TRP A 168 5.19 -10.48 -5.14
C TRP A 168 6.06 -11.34 -4.20
N VAL A 169 6.87 -10.72 -3.33
CA VAL A 169 7.71 -11.44 -2.37
C VAL A 169 6.84 -12.28 -1.44
N TYR A 170 5.75 -11.71 -0.91
CA TYR A 170 4.81 -12.46 -0.08
C TYR A 170 4.26 -13.68 -0.81
N GLY A 171 3.72 -13.49 -2.02
CA GLY A 171 3.15 -14.58 -2.82
C GLY A 171 4.17 -15.65 -3.17
N PHE A 172 5.40 -15.26 -3.50
CA PHE A 172 6.50 -16.17 -3.75
C PHE A 172 6.79 -17.02 -2.50
N PHE A 173 7.06 -16.39 -1.35
CA PHE A 173 7.34 -17.11 -0.10
C PHE A 173 6.18 -18.01 0.32
N ASP A 174 4.95 -17.53 0.17
CA ASP A 174 3.76 -18.27 0.53
C ASP A 174 3.59 -19.54 -0.31
N SER A 175 3.80 -19.47 -1.63
CA SER A 175 3.77 -20.66 -2.50
C SER A 175 4.81 -21.72 -2.10
N ILE A 176 6.02 -21.29 -1.71
CA ILE A 176 7.08 -22.19 -1.25
C ILE A 176 6.73 -22.80 0.11
N GLN A 177 6.10 -22.04 1.01
CA GLN A 177 5.61 -22.57 2.28
C GLN A 177 4.53 -23.63 2.06
N GLN A 178 3.55 -23.39 1.18
CA GLN A 178 2.50 -24.37 0.88
C GLN A 178 3.05 -25.63 0.20
N LEU A 179 4.02 -25.48 -0.71
CA LEU A 179 4.72 -26.63 -1.29
C LEU A 179 5.43 -27.46 -0.20
N ASN A 180 6.14 -26.81 0.72
CA ASN A 180 6.82 -27.50 1.81
C ASN A 180 5.83 -28.22 2.74
N ARG A 181 4.66 -27.62 3.01
CA ARG A 181 3.57 -28.26 3.77
C ARG A 181 3.07 -29.53 3.06
N LYS A 182 2.79 -29.44 1.76
CA LYS A 182 2.39 -30.59 0.94
C LYS A 182 3.45 -31.70 0.96
N HIS A 183 4.73 -31.36 0.85
CA HIS A 183 5.82 -32.33 0.93
C HIS A 183 5.97 -32.98 2.31
N ARG A 184 5.54 -32.32 3.38
CA ARG A 184 5.44 -32.91 4.73
C ARG A 184 4.22 -33.82 4.91
N GLY A 185 3.36 -33.95 3.90
CA GLY A 185 2.14 -34.75 3.96
C GLY A 185 0.95 -34.01 4.58
N GLU A 186 1.03 -32.68 4.75
CA GLU A 186 -0.13 -31.88 5.19
C GLU A 186 -1.13 -31.73 4.04
N GLU A 187 -2.42 -31.88 4.33
CA GLU A 187 -3.48 -31.62 3.37
C GLU A 187 -3.60 -30.10 3.12
N LEU A 188 -3.57 -29.72 1.84
CA LEU A 188 -3.73 -28.33 1.44
C LEU A 188 -5.21 -28.03 1.24
N VAL A 189 -5.76 -27.13 2.06
CA VAL A 189 -7.14 -26.64 1.90
C VAL A 189 -7.11 -25.35 1.08
N ASP A 190 -7.88 -25.31 -0.01
CA ASP A 190 -7.98 -24.11 -0.84
C ASP A 190 -8.89 -23.06 -0.18
N ARG A 191 -8.25 -22.04 0.38
CA ARG A 191 -8.89 -20.90 1.03
C ARG A 191 -8.24 -19.61 0.56
N THR A 192 -8.98 -18.51 0.63
CA THR A 192 -8.37 -17.19 0.40
C THR A 192 -7.35 -16.89 1.50
N ILE A 193 -6.40 -16.00 1.23
CA ILE A 193 -5.43 -15.58 2.25
C ILE A 193 -6.13 -14.97 3.46
N MET A 194 -7.18 -14.18 3.22
CA MET A 194 -7.95 -13.54 4.28
C MET A 194 -8.61 -14.59 5.20
N GLU A 195 -9.22 -15.61 4.61
CA GLU A 195 -9.84 -16.71 5.36
C GLU A 195 -8.81 -17.59 6.10
N ASP A 196 -7.60 -17.77 5.55
CA ASP A 196 -6.49 -18.44 6.26
C ASP A 196 -6.03 -17.62 7.48
N PHE A 197 -6.06 -16.28 7.40
CA PHE A 197 -5.80 -15.41 8.56
C PHE A 197 -6.90 -15.45 9.61
N GLU A 198 -8.16 -15.65 9.20
CA GLU A 198 -9.31 -15.74 10.10
C GLU A 198 -9.42 -17.13 10.75
N SER A 199 -9.20 -18.21 10.01
CA SER A 199 -9.31 -19.59 10.51
C SER A 199 -8.19 -20.01 11.46
N LYS A 200 -7.05 -19.31 11.46
CA LYS A 200 -5.98 -19.49 12.45
C LYS A 200 -6.26 -18.83 13.80
N ARG A 201 -7.43 -18.22 13.99
CA ARG A 201 -7.82 -17.56 15.24
C ARG A 201 -8.98 -18.29 15.87
N ASP A 202 -8.74 -18.77 17.10
CA ASP A 202 -9.74 -19.47 17.90
C ASP A 202 -11.06 -18.66 17.97
N GLU A 203 -12.16 -19.30 17.59
CA GLU A 203 -13.55 -18.87 17.81
C GLU A 203 -14.10 -17.73 16.92
N GLY A 204 -13.64 -17.56 15.68
CA GLY A 204 -14.23 -16.55 14.77
C GLY A 204 -13.98 -15.10 15.23
N LYS A 205 -13.00 -14.90 16.12
CA LYS A 205 -12.58 -13.60 16.61
C LYS A 205 -11.80 -12.87 15.54
N LYS A 206 -12.23 -11.65 15.25
CA LYS A 206 -11.61 -10.78 14.26
C LYS A 206 -10.13 -10.45 14.55
N SER A 207 -9.45 -10.12 13.46
CA SER A 207 -8.16 -9.48 13.30
C SER A 207 -7.74 -8.38 14.29
N LYS A 208 -7.12 -8.58 15.47
CA LYS A 208 -6.51 -7.45 16.23
C LYS A 208 -5.54 -6.64 15.36
N SER A 209 -4.64 -7.33 14.65
CA SER A 209 -3.66 -6.71 13.76
C SER A 209 -4.32 -6.05 12.55
N ILE A 210 -5.34 -6.69 11.98
CA ILE A 210 -6.11 -6.13 10.86
C ILE A 210 -6.92 -4.92 11.31
N ALA A 211 -7.57 -4.97 12.48
CA ALA A 211 -8.28 -3.84 13.07
C ALA A 211 -7.34 -2.67 13.35
N THR A 212 -6.13 -2.95 13.84
CA THR A 212 -5.07 -1.95 14.07
C THR A 212 -4.64 -1.31 12.75
N PHE A 213 -4.38 -2.12 11.72
CA PHE A 213 -4.02 -1.63 10.39
C PHE A 213 -5.15 -0.79 9.77
N LEU A 214 -6.39 -1.29 9.83
CA LEU A 214 -7.57 -0.56 9.35
C LEU A 214 -7.83 0.71 10.16
N SER A 215 -7.38 0.80 11.42
CA SER A 215 -7.52 2.04 12.22
C SER A 215 -6.68 3.20 11.69
N ILE A 216 -5.71 2.94 10.80
CA ILE A 216 -4.99 4.00 10.06
C ILE A 216 -5.99 4.84 9.24
N PHE A 217 -7.06 4.24 8.74
CA PHE A 217 -8.16 4.97 8.13
C PHE A 217 -9.24 5.26 9.18
N PRO A 218 -9.56 6.53 9.47
CA PRO A 218 -10.49 6.86 10.54
C PRO A 218 -11.83 6.13 10.43
N GLY A 219 -12.17 5.36 11.47
CA GLY A 219 -13.42 4.59 11.56
C GLY A 219 -13.41 3.19 10.94
N ALA A 220 -12.47 2.85 10.04
CA ALA A 220 -12.45 1.54 9.38
C ALA A 220 -12.09 0.40 10.35
N GLY A 221 -11.14 0.63 11.26
CA GLY A 221 -10.83 -0.33 12.33
C GLY A 221 -12.03 -0.62 13.24
N HIS A 222 -12.79 0.41 13.61
CA HIS A 222 -14.03 0.29 14.40
C HIS A 222 -15.10 -0.52 13.68
N LEU A 223 -15.36 -0.21 12.41
CA LEU A 223 -16.29 -0.97 11.57
C LEU A 223 -15.89 -2.44 11.48
N TYR A 224 -14.59 -2.69 11.29
CA TYR A 224 -14.07 -4.05 11.29
C TYR A 224 -14.33 -4.73 12.64
N LEU A 225 -14.15 -4.07 13.77
CA LEU A 225 -14.48 -4.64 15.10
C LEU A 225 -15.98 -4.77 15.39
N GLY A 226 -16.87 -4.28 14.50
CA GLY A 226 -18.32 -4.29 14.67
C GLY A 226 -18.90 -3.04 15.35
N LEU A 227 -18.07 -2.04 15.63
CA LEU A 227 -18.47 -0.76 16.24
C LEU A 227 -18.99 0.21 15.16
N GLN A 228 -20.22 -0.04 14.69
CA GLN A 228 -20.80 0.63 13.54
C GLN A 228 -21.03 2.12 13.80
N ARG A 229 -21.71 2.47 14.90
CA ARG A 229 -22.06 3.86 15.20
C ARG A 229 -20.80 4.69 15.36
N ARG A 230 -19.83 4.18 16.11
CA ARG A 230 -18.56 4.84 16.34
C ARG A 230 -17.72 4.99 15.06
N GLY A 231 -17.59 3.91 14.30
CA GLY A 231 -16.82 3.89 13.06
C GLY A 231 -17.37 4.86 12.01
N ILE A 232 -18.69 4.85 11.78
CA ILE A 232 -19.33 5.77 10.83
C ILE A 232 -19.15 7.23 11.29
N GLN A 233 -19.31 7.54 12.58
CA GLN A 233 -19.12 8.90 13.09
C GLN A 233 -17.68 9.40 12.88
N LEU A 234 -16.68 8.57 13.16
CA LEU A 234 -15.28 8.94 12.94
C LEU A 234 -14.95 9.14 11.47
N MET A 235 -15.44 8.23 10.61
CA MET A 235 -15.24 8.32 9.18
C MET A 235 -15.93 9.56 8.60
N ALA A 236 -17.17 9.83 9.01
CA ALA A 236 -17.90 11.03 8.62
C ALA A 236 -17.22 12.30 9.13
N ALA A 237 -16.80 12.35 10.40
CA ALA A 237 -16.09 13.51 10.95
C ALA A 237 -14.80 13.80 10.17
N PHE A 238 -14.01 12.78 9.85
CA PHE A 238 -12.77 12.93 9.09
C PHE A 238 -13.05 13.41 7.66
N LEU A 239 -13.88 12.71 6.89
CA LEU A 239 -14.16 13.06 5.49
C LEU A 239 -14.89 14.41 5.36
N PHE A 240 -15.87 14.67 6.23
CA PHE A 240 -16.60 15.93 6.24
C PHE A 240 -15.70 17.09 6.66
N SER A 241 -14.77 16.89 7.60
CA SER A 241 -13.79 17.93 7.94
C SER A 241 -12.93 18.29 6.73
N ILE A 242 -12.39 17.31 5.99
CA ILE A 242 -11.60 17.57 4.78
C ILE A 242 -12.44 18.35 3.76
N TYR A 243 -13.65 17.89 3.47
CA TYR A 243 -14.54 18.53 2.50
C TYR A 243 -14.88 19.98 2.88
N ILE A 244 -15.31 20.23 4.12
CA ILE A 244 -15.66 21.58 4.58
C ILE A 244 -14.43 22.49 4.59
N LEU A 245 -13.27 21.97 5.02
CA LEU A 245 -12.04 22.74 5.07
C LEU A 245 -11.56 23.15 3.67
N ASP A 246 -11.69 22.25 2.69
CA ASP A 246 -11.35 22.52 1.30
C ASP A 246 -12.33 23.51 0.64
N VAL A 247 -13.64 23.24 0.72
CA VAL A 247 -14.69 24.07 0.10
C VAL A 247 -14.70 25.49 0.66
N LEU A 248 -14.61 25.64 1.99
CA LEU A 248 -14.60 26.95 2.65
C LEU A 248 -13.20 27.58 2.68
N ARG A 249 -12.17 26.90 2.14
CA ARG A 249 -10.78 27.36 2.15
C ARG A 249 -10.31 27.75 3.56
N LEU A 250 -10.66 26.93 4.55
CA LEU A 250 -10.36 27.11 5.97
C LEU A 250 -8.94 26.66 6.31
N GLY A 251 -7.94 27.27 5.66
CA GLY A 251 -6.53 26.89 5.82
C GLY A 251 -6.06 26.88 7.28
N ILE A 252 -6.55 27.82 8.10
CA ILE A 252 -6.22 27.90 9.53
C ILE A 252 -6.72 26.70 10.33
N PHE A 253 -7.76 25.98 9.88
CA PHE A 253 -8.33 24.83 10.57
C PHE A 253 -7.84 23.48 10.02
N LEU A 254 -6.87 23.47 9.12
CA LEU A 254 -6.26 22.24 8.61
C LEU A 254 -5.66 21.37 9.72
N PHE A 255 -5.27 21.95 10.86
CA PHE A 255 -4.82 21.20 12.04
C PHE A 255 -5.89 20.28 12.65
N LEU A 256 -7.17 20.49 12.34
CA LEU A 256 -8.25 19.63 12.83
C LEU A 256 -8.19 18.23 12.21
N ILE A 257 -7.72 18.11 10.96
CA ILE A 257 -7.58 16.84 10.25
C ILE A 257 -6.66 15.86 11.01
N PRO A 258 -5.39 16.21 11.32
CA PRO A 258 -4.53 15.33 12.09
C PRO A 258 -5.06 15.06 13.49
N ILE A 259 -5.73 16.01 14.16
CA ILE A 259 -6.33 15.77 15.48
C ILE A 259 -7.41 14.68 15.42
N ILE A 260 -8.36 14.79 14.49
CA ILE A 260 -9.42 13.79 14.29
C ILE A 260 -8.80 12.44 13.92
N TRP A 261 -7.79 12.45 13.05
CA TRP A 261 -7.07 11.26 12.63
C TRP A 261 -6.39 10.55 13.81
N PHE A 262 -5.57 11.27 14.60
CA PHE A 262 -4.88 10.71 15.76
C PHE A 262 -5.88 10.17 16.79
N TYR A 263 -6.93 10.93 17.09
CA TYR A 263 -7.98 10.46 18.00
C TYR A 263 -8.60 9.14 17.50
N SER A 264 -8.98 9.08 16.23
CA SER A 264 -9.55 7.88 15.63
C SER A 264 -8.57 6.69 15.64
N PHE A 265 -7.31 6.95 15.29
CA PHE A 265 -6.26 5.93 15.24
C PHE A 265 -5.98 5.33 16.63
N PHE A 266 -5.73 6.18 17.63
CA PHE A 266 -5.47 5.71 19.00
C PHE A 266 -6.69 5.04 19.62
N ASP A 267 -7.89 5.53 19.35
CA ASP A 267 -9.11 4.90 19.82
C ASP A 267 -9.32 3.51 19.18
N GLY A 268 -9.02 3.37 17.89
CA GLY A 268 -9.04 2.10 17.17
C GLY A 268 -8.00 1.11 17.72
N LEU A 269 -6.77 1.56 18.02
CA LEU A 269 -5.74 0.76 18.68
C LEU A 269 -6.20 0.24 20.05
N GLN A 270 -6.77 1.12 20.87
CA GLN A 270 -7.28 0.75 22.20
C GLN A 270 -8.40 -0.29 22.09
N LYS A 271 -9.40 -0.06 21.22
CA LYS A 271 -10.50 -1.01 21.02
C LYS A 271 -10.03 -2.34 20.44
N SER A 272 -9.05 -2.32 19.54
CA SER A 272 -8.43 -3.53 18.99
C SER A 272 -7.69 -4.34 20.07
N SER A 273 -6.95 -3.68 20.96
CA SER A 273 -6.23 -4.36 22.05
C SER A 273 -7.17 -5.08 23.02
N ARG A 274 -8.31 -4.45 23.34
CA ARG A 274 -9.34 -4.96 24.26
C ARG A 274 -10.29 -5.97 23.62
N TYR A 275 -10.32 -6.04 22.29
CA TYR A 275 -11.16 -6.96 21.55
C TYR A 275 -10.91 -8.42 21.98
N GLY A 276 -11.97 -9.13 22.36
CA GLY A 276 -11.91 -10.52 22.83
C GLY A 276 -11.63 -10.70 24.33
N ASN A 277 -11.24 -9.65 25.05
CA ASN A 277 -11.06 -9.68 26.52
C ASN A 277 -12.22 -9.00 27.26
N GLU A 278 -12.79 -7.95 26.67
CA GLU A 278 -13.90 -7.17 27.22
C GLU A 278 -15.02 -7.02 26.18
N PRO A 279 -16.30 -6.99 26.58
CA PRO A 279 -17.39 -6.64 25.67
C PRO A 279 -17.21 -5.18 25.22
N LEU A 280 -17.12 -4.96 23.91
CA LEU A 280 -16.99 -3.62 23.37
C LEU A 280 -18.39 -3.00 23.21
N GLU A 281 -18.66 -1.93 23.96
CA GLU A 281 -19.88 -1.14 23.76
C GLU A 281 -19.73 -0.15 22.59
N ASP A 282 -20.73 -0.12 21.71
CA ASP A 282 -20.84 0.81 20.57
C ASP A 282 -21.55 2.10 21.00
N THR A 283 -20.84 2.92 21.78
CA THR A 283 -21.31 4.23 22.21
C THR A 283 -20.92 5.33 21.22
N PRO A 284 -21.84 6.27 20.92
CA PRO A 284 -21.54 7.38 20.01
C PRO A 284 -20.57 8.37 20.65
N ILE A 285 -19.57 8.82 19.89
CA ILE A 285 -18.56 9.80 20.35
C ILE A 285 -19.20 11.16 20.58
N ILE A 286 -20.20 11.51 19.77
CA ILE A 286 -20.82 12.86 19.74
C ILE A 286 -21.72 13.12 20.97
N SER A 287 -21.96 12.12 21.83
CA SER A 287 -22.76 12.29 23.05
C SER A 287 -22.27 13.42 23.97
N TYR A 288 -20.96 13.71 23.99
CA TYR A 288 -20.37 14.76 24.83
C TYR A 288 -20.59 16.20 24.31
N PHE A 289 -20.74 16.40 23.00
CA PHE A 289 -20.96 17.73 22.41
C PHE A 289 -22.37 18.29 22.63
N ILE A 290 -23.33 17.42 22.94
CA ILE A 290 -24.71 17.80 23.25
C ILE A 290 -24.74 18.77 24.44
N ASN A 291 -23.81 18.64 25.38
CA ASN A 291 -23.75 19.49 26.57
C ASN A 291 -23.10 20.88 26.33
N HIS A 292 -22.45 21.10 25.18
CA HIS A 292 -21.72 22.35 24.86
C HIS A 292 -22.21 23.04 23.58
N GLN A 293 -23.40 22.69 23.09
CA GLN A 293 -23.98 23.21 21.84
C GLN A 293 -23.98 24.74 21.74
N LYS A 294 -24.20 25.45 22.86
CA LYS A 294 -24.18 26.92 22.90
C LYS A 294 -22.83 27.50 22.47
N TRP A 295 -21.73 26.97 22.98
CA TRP A 295 -20.38 27.46 22.65
C TRP A 295 -19.97 27.09 21.23
N VAL A 296 -20.33 25.89 20.78
CA VAL A 296 -20.14 25.46 19.39
C VAL A 296 -20.92 26.37 18.43
N GLY A 297 -22.18 26.68 18.77
CA GLY A 297 -23.02 27.59 17.98
C GLY A 297 -22.45 29.00 17.91
N ILE A 298 -21.98 29.56 19.03
CA ILE A 298 -21.31 30.88 19.05
C ILE A 298 -20.06 30.86 18.15
N GLY A 299 -19.24 29.82 18.25
CA GLY A 299 -18.06 29.65 17.41
C GLY A 299 -18.42 29.61 15.92
N LEU A 300 -19.46 28.85 15.56
CA LEU A 300 -19.91 28.74 14.17
C LEU A 300 -20.45 30.07 13.62
N VAL A 301 -21.19 30.84 14.43
CA VAL A 301 -21.68 32.18 14.05
C VAL A 301 -20.52 33.14 13.82
N LEU A 302 -19.51 33.15 14.71
CA LEU A 302 -18.34 34.02 14.56
C LEU A 302 -17.52 33.68 13.33
N VAL A 303 -17.29 32.39 13.08
CA VAL A 303 -16.59 31.92 11.86
C VAL A 303 -17.40 32.29 10.62
N GLY A 304 -18.71 32.05 10.62
CA GLY A 304 -19.59 32.41 9.51
C GLY A 304 -19.59 33.91 9.21
N LEU A 305 -19.65 34.75 10.25
CA LEU A 305 -19.60 36.21 10.10
C LEU A 305 -18.23 36.66 9.55
N TYR A 306 -17.13 36.11 10.06
CA TYR A 306 -15.79 36.39 9.55
C TYR A 306 -15.71 36.12 8.04
N TYR A 307 -16.14 34.93 7.60
CA TYR A 307 -16.13 34.55 6.18
C TYR A 307 -17.07 35.41 5.32
N LEU A 308 -18.27 35.71 5.82
CA LEU A 308 -19.19 36.61 5.13
C LEU A 308 -18.54 37.99 4.94
N THR A 309 -17.86 38.50 5.96
CA THR A 309 -17.17 39.79 5.89
C THR A 309 -16.01 39.76 4.89
N THR A 310 -15.11 38.79 4.96
CA THR A 310 -13.90 38.75 4.13
C THR A 310 -14.17 38.37 2.68
N SER A 311 -15.13 37.47 2.44
CA SER A 311 -15.35 36.89 1.11
C SER A 311 -16.45 37.59 0.32
N ILE A 312 -17.38 38.28 0.99
CA ILE A 312 -18.53 38.92 0.34
C ILE A 312 -18.54 40.43 0.63
N VAL A 313 -18.64 40.82 1.89
CA VAL A 313 -18.90 42.23 2.26
C VAL A 313 -17.73 43.14 1.87
N LEU A 314 -16.50 42.82 2.28
CA LEU A 314 -15.33 43.64 1.98
C LEU A 314 -15.06 43.73 0.47
N PRO A 315 -15.06 42.62 -0.31
CA PRO A 315 -14.89 42.73 -1.77
C PRO A 315 -15.99 43.55 -2.45
N ALA A 316 -17.24 43.49 -1.98
CA ALA A 316 -18.34 44.25 -2.57
C ALA A 316 -18.31 45.74 -2.22
N ILE A 317 -17.97 46.08 -0.98
CA ILE A 317 -18.07 47.45 -0.45
C ILE A 317 -16.76 48.23 -0.59
N SER A 318 -15.60 47.57 -0.47
CA SER A 318 -14.29 48.24 -0.48
C SER A 318 -14.04 49.09 -1.73
N PRO A 319 -14.37 48.66 -2.96
CA PRO A 319 -14.18 49.50 -4.15
C PRO A 319 -15.04 50.77 -4.13
N MET A 320 -16.26 50.69 -3.59
CA MET A 320 -17.17 51.83 -3.49
C MET A 320 -16.62 52.86 -2.50
N LEU A 321 -16.15 52.42 -1.33
CA LEU A 321 -15.54 53.32 -0.34
C LEU A 321 -14.21 53.88 -0.82
N TYR A 322 -13.36 53.08 -1.47
CA TYR A 322 -12.11 53.58 -2.04
C TYR A 322 -12.36 54.76 -2.99
N ASN A 323 -13.34 54.65 -3.88
CA ASN A 323 -13.67 55.75 -4.81
C ASN A 323 -14.30 56.98 -4.12
N MET A 324 -14.90 56.84 -2.95
CA MET A 324 -15.53 57.96 -2.22
C MET A 324 -14.56 58.70 -1.30
N ILE A 325 -13.66 57.98 -0.63
CA ILE A 325 -12.82 58.52 0.45
C ILE A 325 -11.32 58.18 0.30
N ASP A 326 -10.90 57.55 -0.80
CA ASP A 326 -9.52 57.15 -1.14
C ASP A 326 -8.83 56.28 -0.07
N ILE A 327 -9.62 55.48 0.65
CA ILE A 327 -9.15 54.57 1.70
C ILE A 327 -9.46 53.12 1.32
N ASP A 328 -8.43 52.29 1.24
CA ASP A 328 -8.54 50.86 0.96
C ASP A 328 -8.79 50.05 2.23
N ILE A 329 -10.05 50.00 2.65
CA ILE A 329 -10.47 49.29 3.88
C ILE A 329 -10.12 47.80 3.82
N ARG A 330 -10.15 47.18 2.64
CA ARG A 330 -9.77 45.78 2.47
C ARG A 330 -8.29 45.57 2.81
N TYR A 331 -7.40 46.43 2.32
CA TYR A 331 -5.98 46.37 2.67
C TYR A 331 -5.77 46.44 4.18
N TRP A 332 -6.43 47.39 4.87
CA TRP A 332 -6.30 47.53 6.32
C TRP A 332 -6.84 46.32 7.08
N PHE A 333 -7.97 45.77 6.65
CA PHE A 333 -8.55 44.59 7.27
C PHE A 333 -7.65 43.37 7.09
N ASP A 334 -7.24 43.05 5.86
CA ASP A 334 -6.42 41.87 5.55
C ASP A 334 -5.05 41.93 6.24
N ARG A 335 -4.47 43.14 6.39
CA ARG A 335 -3.14 43.34 6.97
C ARG A 335 -3.14 43.37 8.50
N TYR A 336 -4.13 44.01 9.12
CA TYR A 336 -4.07 44.37 10.53
C TYR A 336 -5.15 43.72 11.40
N PHE A 337 -6.26 43.21 10.86
CA PHE A 337 -7.36 42.69 11.66
C PHE A 337 -6.93 41.49 12.52
N GLN A 338 -6.31 40.47 11.90
CA GLN A 338 -5.83 39.29 12.62
C GLN A 338 -4.75 39.65 13.66
N THR A 339 -3.75 40.45 13.25
CA THR A 339 -2.69 40.92 14.14
C THR A 339 -3.25 41.70 15.33
N GLY A 340 -4.25 42.55 15.09
CA GLY A 340 -4.94 43.32 16.12
C GLY A 340 -5.64 42.44 17.15
N ILE A 341 -6.39 41.43 16.70
CA ILE A 341 -7.05 40.46 17.59
C ILE A 341 -6.02 39.73 18.45
N VAL A 342 -4.92 39.25 17.84
CA VAL A 342 -3.85 38.55 18.57
C VAL A 342 -3.22 39.45 19.63
N CYS A 343 -2.90 40.70 19.28
CA CYS A 343 -2.35 41.67 20.24
C CYS A 343 -3.32 41.92 21.40
N ILE A 344 -4.61 42.13 21.14
CA ILE A 344 -5.63 42.34 22.17
C ILE A 344 -5.74 41.12 23.09
N LEU A 345 -5.74 39.90 22.53
CA LEU A 345 -5.80 38.67 23.32
C LEU A 345 -4.56 38.47 24.19
N LEU A 346 -3.37 38.74 23.65
CA LEU A 346 -2.11 38.62 24.41
C LEU A 346 -2.01 39.67 25.52
N ILE A 347 -2.37 40.93 25.25
CA ILE A 347 -2.40 41.99 26.26
C ILE A 347 -3.44 41.65 27.34
N GLY A 348 -4.65 41.29 26.95
CA GLY A 348 -5.72 40.93 27.88
C GLY A 348 -5.39 39.69 28.71
N GLY A 349 -4.84 38.65 28.08
CA GLY A 349 -4.37 37.44 28.75
C GLY A 349 -3.22 37.72 29.72
N GLY A 350 -2.24 38.53 29.30
CA GLY A 350 -1.11 38.95 30.12
C GLY A 350 -1.55 39.76 31.33
N LEU A 351 -2.44 40.75 31.15
CA LEU A 351 -3.01 41.52 32.26
C LEU A 351 -3.80 40.64 33.23
N ARG A 352 -4.59 39.69 32.72
CA ARG A 352 -5.34 38.74 33.57
C ARG A 352 -4.43 37.82 34.38
N LEU A 353 -3.30 37.39 33.81
CA LEU A 353 -2.30 36.60 34.53
C LEU A 353 -1.57 37.42 35.60
N LEU A 354 -1.21 38.67 35.29
CA LEU A 354 -0.57 39.60 36.23
C LEU A 354 -1.47 39.94 37.43
N LEU A 355 -2.79 39.96 37.23
CA LEU A 355 -3.76 40.27 38.29
C LEU A 355 -3.94 39.12 39.30
N GLY A 356 -3.45 37.91 39.01
CA GLY A 356 -3.46 36.75 39.91
C GLY A 356 -4.87 36.23 40.25
N SER A 357 -5.07 34.91 40.18
CA SER A 357 -6.28 34.31 40.73
C SER A 357 -6.27 34.51 42.26
N LYS A 358 -7.18 35.32 42.80
CA LYS A 358 -7.46 35.31 44.25
C LYS A 358 -8.02 33.94 44.64
N SER A 359 -7.15 32.98 44.99
CA SER A 359 -7.55 31.78 45.72
C SER A 359 -7.39 32.01 47.22
N VAL A 360 -8.52 32.27 47.87
CA VAL A 360 -8.98 31.62 49.10
C VAL A 360 -7.87 31.21 50.08
N LYS A 361 -7.46 32.16 50.93
CA LYS A 361 -7.13 31.94 52.35
C LYS A 361 -8.43 32.29 53.09
N GLU A 362 -9.01 31.55 54.03
CA GLU A 362 -8.46 30.73 55.10
C GLU A 362 -9.68 30.13 55.83
N LYS A 363 -9.79 28.81 55.96
CA LYS A 363 -10.51 28.13 57.06
C LYS A 363 -10.01 26.69 57.14
N ALA A 364 -8.82 26.57 57.72
CA ALA A 364 -8.40 25.39 58.45
C ALA A 364 -7.50 25.90 59.58
N VAL A 365 -7.88 25.56 60.82
CA VAL A 365 -7.25 25.89 62.11
C VAL A 365 -7.54 27.36 62.53
N ASP A 366 -8.29 27.67 63.59
CA ASP A 366 -8.59 26.98 64.86
C ASP A 366 -10.06 26.57 65.07
#